data_AF-A0A932APJ3-F1
#
_entry.id   AF-A0A932APJ3-F1
#
_cell.length_a   1.000
_cell.length_b   1.000
_cell.length_c   1.000
_cell.angle_alpha   90.00
_cell.angle_beta   90.00
_cell.angle_gamma   90.00
#
_symmetry.space_group_name_H-M   'P 1'
#
loop_
_entity.id
_entity.type
_entity.pdbx_description
1 polymer ?
#
loop_
_entity_poly.entity_id
_entity_poly.type
_entity_poly.pdbx_seq_one_letter_code
_entity_poly.pdbx_strand_id
1 'polypeptide(L)'
;MRFDPHEPAQATEPEVARGVQYVASADATTPPTSLVPWSALATCLAEVFQDTRVIDPADADRWVVMWSPRRRLRLLDLTSDWLVRAGGNQAISSGPRAPAQQWARWIYDTYEELDGVVAAASTRGRGRSIALWDRAATAVGDHPLLHRPLSSPGPRPILAHHADKLGYILV
;
A
#
# COMPACT_ATOMS: atom_id res chain seq x y z
N MET A 1 -5.41 -2.00 -1.25
CA MET A 1 -5.54 -0.53 -1.35
C MET A 1 -6.20 -0.11 -2.67
N ARG A 2 -6.97 1.00 -2.68
CA ARG A 2 -7.93 1.35 -3.77
C ARG A 2 -7.75 2.75 -4.38
N PHE A 3 -6.75 3.51 -3.94
CA PHE A 3 -6.43 4.84 -4.46
C PHE A 3 -5.66 4.72 -5.76
N ASP A 4 -6.39 4.73 -6.86
CA ASP A 4 -5.87 4.45 -8.18
C ASP A 4 -6.24 5.62 -9.11
N PRO A 5 -5.27 6.43 -9.57
CA PRO A 5 -5.53 7.58 -10.42
C PRO A 5 -5.72 7.18 -11.89
N HIS A 6 -5.65 5.89 -12.25
CA HIS A 6 -5.89 5.46 -13.63
C HIS A 6 -7.25 5.97 -14.13
N GLU A 7 -7.24 6.45 -15.37
CA GLU A 7 -8.47 6.74 -16.08
C GLU A 7 -9.17 5.43 -16.44
N PRO A 8 -10.52 5.37 -16.39
CA PRO A 8 -11.25 4.21 -16.87
C PRO A 8 -10.90 4.00 -18.35
N ALA A 9 -10.52 2.78 -18.71
CA ALA A 9 -10.09 2.45 -20.07
C ALA A 9 -11.14 2.92 -21.09
N GLN A 10 -10.76 3.85 -21.96
CA GLN A 10 -11.54 4.15 -23.15
C GLN A 10 -11.16 3.16 -24.25
N ALA A 11 -12.12 2.73 -25.06
CA ALA A 11 -11.99 1.62 -26.02
C ALA A 11 -10.92 1.81 -27.12
N THR A 12 -10.17 2.92 -27.11
CA THR A 12 -9.27 3.34 -28.20
C THR A 12 -7.91 3.90 -27.75
N GLU A 13 -7.57 3.96 -26.47
CA GLU A 13 -6.28 4.53 -26.06
C GLU A 13 -5.16 3.47 -25.90
N PRO A 14 -4.02 3.65 -26.59
CA PRO A 14 -2.78 2.96 -26.27
C PRO A 14 -2.01 3.80 -25.24
N GLU A 15 -1.49 3.13 -24.20
CA GLU A 15 -0.64 3.66 -23.12
C GLU A 15 -1.38 4.13 -21.85
N VAL A 16 -1.07 3.45 -20.74
CA VAL A 16 -1.50 3.81 -19.40
C VAL A 16 -0.76 5.10 -18.99
N ALA A 17 -1.44 6.25 -19.06
CA ALA A 17 -0.82 7.56 -18.80
C ALA A 17 -0.42 7.80 -17.33
N ARG A 18 -0.96 7.03 -16.38
CA ARG A 18 -0.73 7.21 -14.93
C ARG A 18 -0.42 5.88 -14.28
N GLY A 19 0.71 5.79 -13.58
CA GLY A 19 1.12 4.59 -12.84
C GLY A 19 0.74 4.68 -11.37
N VAL A 20 0.46 3.54 -10.73
CA VAL A 20 0.34 3.46 -9.27
C VAL A 20 1.03 2.23 -8.70
N GLN A 21 1.78 2.42 -7.62
CA GLN A 21 2.36 1.36 -6.81
C GLN A 21 1.78 1.40 -5.39
N TYR A 22 1.32 0.26 -4.90
CA TYR A 22 0.86 0.12 -3.52
C TYR A 22 1.99 -0.44 -2.65
N VAL A 23 2.38 0.31 -1.63
CA VAL A 23 3.45 -0.08 -0.70
C VAL A 23 3.00 0.09 0.75
N ALA A 24 3.53 -0.74 1.63
CA ALA A 24 3.37 -0.55 3.07
C ALA A 24 4.58 0.19 3.63
N SER A 25 4.36 1.16 4.51
CA SER A 25 5.45 1.84 5.20
C SER A 25 5.90 1.04 6.43
N ALA A 26 7.21 0.97 6.64
CA ALA A 26 7.80 0.50 7.89
C ALA A 26 7.89 1.62 8.95
N ASP A 27 7.43 2.83 8.64
CA ASP A 27 7.64 4.02 9.46
C ASP A 27 6.99 3.90 10.85
N ALA A 28 7.80 4.20 11.86
CA ALA A 28 7.54 4.07 13.28
C ALA A 28 6.79 5.29 13.86
N THR A 29 6.33 6.22 13.02
CA THR A 29 5.63 7.46 13.42
C THR A 29 4.23 7.25 13.99
N THR A 30 3.73 6.01 14.08
CA THR A 30 2.53 5.71 14.89
C THR A 30 2.94 5.67 16.36
N PRO A 31 2.40 6.53 17.26
CA PRO A 31 2.69 6.41 18.68
C PRO A 31 2.37 4.99 19.15
N PRO A 32 3.19 4.39 20.03
CA PRO A 32 3.05 3.00 20.48
C PRO A 32 1.85 2.86 21.42
N THR A 33 0.63 3.03 20.92
CA THR A 33 -0.59 2.65 21.64
C THR A 33 -0.97 1.20 21.35
N SER A 34 -0.34 0.57 20.36
CA SER A 34 -0.39 -0.87 20.12
C SER A 34 0.84 -1.53 20.76
N LEU A 35 0.62 -2.39 21.76
CA LEU A 35 1.66 -3.15 22.48
C LEU A 35 2.49 -4.10 21.58
N VAL A 36 2.20 -4.15 20.28
CA VAL A 36 2.98 -4.86 19.27
C VAL A 36 3.03 -3.98 18.01
N PRO A 37 4.23 -3.56 17.54
CA PRO A 37 4.36 -2.84 16.28
C PRO A 37 3.97 -3.76 15.11
N TRP A 38 3.11 -3.26 14.24
CA TRP A 38 2.73 -3.93 13.01
C TRP A 38 3.80 -3.65 11.95
N SER A 39 4.37 -4.69 11.34
CA SER A 39 5.42 -4.50 10.32
C SER A 39 4.82 -4.14 8.97
N ALA A 40 5.61 -3.48 8.11
CA ALA A 40 5.26 -3.29 6.70
C ALA A 40 4.92 -4.63 6.03
N LEU A 41 5.68 -5.70 6.33
CA LEU A 41 5.42 -7.04 5.84
C LEU A 41 4.04 -7.55 6.28
N ALA A 42 3.66 -7.37 7.55
CA ALA A 42 2.34 -7.77 8.04
C ALA A 42 1.21 -7.02 7.31
N THR A 43 1.40 -5.73 7.02
CA THR A 43 0.45 -4.94 6.21
C THR A 43 0.33 -5.50 4.80
N CYS A 44 1.45 -5.78 4.13
CA CYS A 44 1.44 -6.37 2.79
C CYS A 44 0.74 -7.74 2.79
N LEU A 45 1.06 -8.62 3.74
CA LEU A 45 0.42 -9.93 3.84
C LEU A 45 -1.08 -9.81 4.10
N ALA A 46 -1.49 -8.90 4.98
CA ALA A 46 -2.89 -8.66 5.27
C ALA A 46 -3.64 -8.18 4.02
N GLU A 47 -3.10 -7.20 3.29
CA GLU A 47 -3.74 -6.63 2.10
C GLU A 47 -3.76 -7.62 0.91
N VAL A 48 -2.71 -8.43 0.72
CA VAL A 48 -2.61 -9.39 -0.39
C VAL A 48 -3.46 -10.64 -0.17
N PHE A 49 -3.52 -11.13 1.07
CA PHE A 49 -4.18 -12.39 1.41
C PHE A 49 -5.49 -12.20 2.18
N GLN A 50 -6.05 -10.98 2.19
CA GLN A 50 -7.27 -10.67 2.94
C GLN A 50 -8.46 -11.56 2.55
N ASP A 51 -8.60 -11.79 1.25
CA ASP A 51 -9.76 -12.48 0.67
C ASP A 51 -9.68 -13.99 0.91
N THR A 52 -8.49 -14.59 0.75
CA THR A 52 -8.31 -16.04 0.91
C THR A 52 -8.05 -16.44 2.36
N ARG A 53 -7.46 -15.55 3.17
CA ARG A 53 -6.93 -15.88 4.51
C ARG A 53 -5.89 -17.01 4.51
N VAL A 54 -5.32 -17.33 3.34
CA VAL A 54 -4.33 -18.40 3.14
C VAL A 54 -3.09 -17.79 2.51
N ILE A 55 -1.95 -17.92 3.19
CA ILE A 55 -0.63 -17.59 2.66
C ILE A 55 -0.05 -18.88 2.09
N ASP A 56 0.02 -18.96 0.76
CA ASP A 56 0.74 -19.99 0.05
C ASP A 56 2.06 -19.43 -0.49
N PRO A 57 3.21 -19.74 0.13
CA PRO A 57 4.51 -19.31 -0.36
C PRO A 57 4.90 -19.98 -1.67
N ALA A 58 4.38 -21.17 -1.98
CA ALA A 58 4.71 -21.94 -3.18
C ALA A 58 4.02 -21.41 -4.43
N ASP A 59 3.05 -20.51 -4.28
CA ASP A 59 2.51 -19.67 -5.35
C ASP A 59 3.65 -18.82 -5.97
N ALA A 60 4.19 -19.32 -7.08
CA ALA A 60 5.47 -18.88 -7.66
C ALA A 60 5.50 -17.41 -8.11
N ASP A 61 4.33 -16.77 -8.17
CA ASP A 61 4.17 -15.40 -8.63
C ASP A 61 4.26 -14.36 -7.50
N ARG A 62 4.54 -14.78 -6.25
CA ARG A 62 4.62 -13.86 -5.11
C ARG A 62 6.04 -13.57 -4.63
N TRP A 63 6.39 -12.29 -4.64
CA TRP A 63 7.68 -11.77 -4.23
C TRP A 63 7.54 -10.73 -3.13
N VAL A 64 8.54 -10.69 -2.24
CA VAL A 64 8.70 -9.62 -1.27
C VAL A 64 9.77 -8.67 -1.79
N VAL A 65 9.36 -7.42 -2.01
CA VAL A 65 10.25 -6.34 -2.45
C VAL A 65 10.29 -5.25 -1.39
N MET A 66 11.49 -4.84 -0.99
CA MET A 66 11.72 -3.72 -0.09
C MET A 66 12.70 -2.76 -0.74
N TRP A 67 12.45 -1.47 -0.62
CA TRP A 67 13.33 -0.42 -1.10
C TRP A 67 13.21 0.79 -0.17
N SER A 68 14.15 1.72 -0.27
CA SER A 68 14.11 2.98 0.48
C SER A 68 14.11 4.16 -0.50
N PRO A 69 13.30 5.21 -0.27
CA PRO A 69 13.28 6.37 -1.15
C PRO A 69 14.63 7.09 -1.22
N ARG A 70 15.06 7.46 -2.43
CA ARG A 70 16.27 8.28 -2.66
C ARG A 70 16.11 9.76 -2.32
N ARG A 71 14.87 10.22 -2.23
CA ARG A 71 14.49 11.56 -1.78
C ARG A 71 13.27 11.47 -0.87
N ARG A 72 12.99 12.56 -0.15
CA ARG A 72 11.76 12.68 0.62
C ARG A 72 10.55 12.58 -0.30
N LEU A 73 9.57 11.78 0.12
CA LEU A 73 8.27 11.66 -0.54
C LEU A 73 7.31 12.69 0.04
N ARG A 74 6.56 13.37 -0.83
CA ARG A 74 5.47 14.27 -0.47
C ARG A 74 4.15 13.52 -0.58
N LEU A 75 3.66 13.02 0.55
CA LEU A 75 2.45 12.22 0.60
C LEU A 75 1.33 13.02 1.28
N LEU A 76 0.14 12.98 0.70
CA LEU A 76 -1.04 13.48 1.38
C LEU A 76 -1.51 12.47 2.43
N ASP A 77 -1.57 12.90 3.69
CA ASP A 77 -2.06 12.09 4.79
C ASP A 77 -3.59 12.12 4.89
N LEU A 78 -4.22 11.03 4.47
CA LEU A 78 -5.68 10.86 4.52
C LEU A 78 -6.20 10.59 5.94
N THR A 79 -5.31 10.43 6.92
CA THR A 79 -5.67 10.38 8.34
C THR A 79 -5.63 11.75 9.02
N SER A 80 -5.19 12.79 8.31
CA SER A 80 -5.14 14.16 8.81
C SER A 80 -6.46 14.92 8.65
N ASP A 81 -6.53 16.10 9.28
CA ASP A 81 -7.66 17.04 9.15
C ASP A 81 -7.94 17.50 7.72
N TRP A 82 -6.99 17.31 6.79
CA TRP A 82 -7.23 17.60 5.38
C TRP A 82 -8.49 16.88 4.88
N LEU A 83 -8.70 15.63 5.28
CA LEU A 83 -9.84 14.84 4.79
C LEU A 83 -11.18 15.46 5.20
N VAL A 84 -11.26 15.98 6.43
CA VAL A 84 -12.46 16.67 6.93
C VAL A 84 -12.67 17.99 6.17
N ARG A 85 -11.59 18.75 5.94
CA ARG A 85 -11.66 20.04 5.22
C ARG A 85 -12.04 19.86 3.75
N ALA A 86 -11.63 18.76 3.13
CA ALA A 86 -12.02 18.40 1.77
C ALA A 86 -13.47 17.89 1.66
N GLY A 87 -14.20 17.76 2.77
CA GLY A 87 -15.57 17.22 2.80
C GLY A 87 -15.63 15.70 2.68
N GLY A 88 -14.51 15.01 2.88
CA GLY A 88 -14.41 13.55 2.85
C GLY A 88 -14.65 12.91 4.22
N ASN A 89 -14.65 11.58 4.24
CA ASN A 89 -14.69 10.79 5.46
C ASN A 89 -13.86 9.50 5.27
N GLN A 90 -13.70 8.70 6.32
CA GLN A 90 -12.85 7.50 6.30
C GLN A 90 -13.25 6.46 5.24
N ALA A 91 -14.48 6.48 4.72
CA ALA A 91 -14.93 5.61 3.62
C ALA A 91 -14.15 5.85 2.32
N ILE A 92 -13.42 6.97 2.20
CA ILE A 92 -12.51 7.21 1.08
C ILE A 92 -11.43 6.12 0.96
N SER A 93 -11.02 5.51 2.08
CA SER A 93 -9.94 4.53 2.16
C SER A 93 -10.42 3.10 2.37
N SER A 94 -11.59 2.92 3.00
CA SER A 94 -12.17 1.61 3.35
C SER A 94 -13.42 1.24 2.53
N GLY A 95 -14.03 2.22 1.85
CA GLY A 95 -15.29 2.08 1.12
C GLY A 95 -15.12 1.55 -0.31
N PRO A 96 -16.17 1.65 -1.15
CA PRO A 96 -16.17 1.11 -2.50
C PRO A 96 -15.02 1.65 -3.37
N ARG A 97 -14.56 0.84 -4.34
CA ARG A 97 -13.41 1.19 -5.19
C ARG A 97 -13.67 2.46 -6.02
N ALA A 98 -14.83 2.59 -6.64
CA ALA A 98 -15.11 3.68 -7.58
C ALA A 98 -14.96 5.09 -6.94
N PRO A 99 -15.55 5.37 -5.76
CA PRO A 99 -15.31 6.62 -5.03
C PRO A 99 -13.83 6.86 -4.71
N ALA A 100 -13.09 5.85 -4.23
CA ALA A 100 -11.67 5.99 -3.91
C ALA A 100 -10.82 6.36 -5.15
N GLN A 101 -11.15 5.80 -6.31
CA GLN A 101 -10.51 6.14 -7.59
C GLN A 101 -10.86 7.57 -8.05
N GLN A 102 -12.11 8.00 -7.87
CA GLN A 102 -12.51 9.37 -8.20
C GLN A 102 -11.73 10.38 -7.36
N TRP A 103 -11.59 10.11 -6.06
CA TRP A 103 -10.74 10.91 -5.17
C TRP A 103 -9.27 10.86 -5.59
N ALA A 104 -8.73 9.68 -5.92
CA ALA A 104 -7.34 9.55 -6.36
C ALA A 104 -7.05 10.42 -7.60
N ARG A 105 -7.94 10.39 -8.60
CA ARG A 105 -7.83 11.24 -9.79
C ARG A 105 -7.88 12.73 -9.45
N TRP A 106 -8.87 13.14 -8.67
CA TRP A 106 -9.02 14.54 -8.29
C TRP A 106 -7.81 15.07 -7.50
N ILE A 107 -7.28 14.29 -6.55
CA ILE A 107 -6.08 14.68 -5.78
C ILE A 107 -4.85 14.73 -6.72
N TYR A 108 -4.70 13.74 -7.60
CA TYR A 108 -3.60 13.69 -8.57
C TYR A 108 -3.59 14.94 -9.47
N ASP A 109 -4.75 15.35 -9.97
CA ASP A 109 -4.90 16.51 -10.86
C ASP A 109 -4.75 17.84 -10.10
N THR A 110 -5.22 17.91 -8.86
CA THR A 110 -5.22 19.15 -8.06
C THR A 110 -3.85 19.48 -7.46
N TYR A 111 -3.09 18.45 -7.07
CA TYR A 111 -1.82 18.61 -6.35
C TYR A 111 -0.68 17.96 -7.14
N GLU A 112 -0.13 18.71 -8.10
CA GLU A 112 0.94 18.26 -9.00
C GLU A 112 2.22 17.83 -8.26
N GLU A 113 2.44 18.38 -7.08
CA GLU A 113 3.65 18.23 -6.30
C GLU A 113 3.64 17.04 -5.34
N LEU A 114 2.53 16.31 -5.27
CA LEU A 114 2.40 15.09 -4.47
C LEU A 114 2.93 13.86 -5.23
N ASP A 115 3.67 13.04 -4.49
CA ASP A 115 4.16 11.73 -4.93
C ASP A 115 3.11 10.62 -4.72
N GLY A 116 2.04 10.91 -3.98
CA GLY A 116 1.02 9.93 -3.66
C GLY A 116 0.20 10.27 -2.42
N VAL A 117 -0.52 9.26 -1.92
CA VAL A 117 -1.34 9.35 -0.71
C VAL A 117 -0.97 8.28 0.30
N VAL A 118 -1.05 8.61 1.59
CA VAL A 118 -0.92 7.65 2.69
C VAL A 118 -2.25 7.53 3.43
N ALA A 119 -2.66 6.30 3.70
CA ALA A 119 -3.85 5.96 4.45
C ALA A 119 -3.50 4.98 5.59
N ALA A 120 -4.40 4.89 6.58
CA ALA A 120 -4.41 3.74 7.45
C ALA A 120 -4.67 2.46 6.62
N ALA A 121 -3.90 1.41 6.86
CA ALA A 121 -4.12 0.11 6.21
C ALA A 121 -5.54 -0.38 6.52
N SER A 122 -6.23 -0.87 5.49
CA SER A 122 -7.65 -1.22 5.57
C SER A 122 -7.90 -2.37 6.54
N THR A 123 -6.89 -3.23 6.73
CA THR A 123 -6.85 -4.27 7.76
C THR A 123 -6.47 -3.67 9.13
N ARG A 124 -7.50 -3.35 9.93
CA ARG A 124 -7.43 -2.96 11.36
C ARG A 124 -6.73 -1.64 11.69
N GLY A 125 -6.35 -0.81 10.72
CA GLY A 125 -5.77 0.52 10.99
C GLY A 125 -4.41 0.50 11.72
N ARG A 126 -3.73 -0.65 11.76
CA ARG A 126 -2.47 -0.83 12.52
C ARG A 126 -1.21 -0.59 11.69
N GLY A 127 -1.34 -0.46 10.37
CA GLY A 127 -0.24 -0.15 9.46
C GLY A 127 -0.56 1.06 8.58
N ARG A 128 0.44 1.54 7.82
CA ARG A 128 0.26 2.57 6.80
C ARG A 128 0.35 1.95 5.41
N SER A 129 -0.68 2.19 4.60
CA SER A 129 -0.69 1.83 3.18
C SER A 129 -0.51 3.11 2.37
N ILE A 130 0.39 3.07 1.40
CA ILE A 130 0.73 4.18 0.53
C ILE A 130 0.41 3.81 -0.91
N ALA A 131 -0.27 4.69 -1.61
CA ALA A 131 -0.40 4.64 -3.06
C ALA A 131 0.56 5.68 -3.64
N LEU A 132 1.66 5.21 -4.21
CA LEU A 132 2.65 6.04 -4.90
C LEU A 132 2.26 6.17 -6.35
N TRP A 133 2.29 7.38 -6.87
CA TRP A 133 2.00 7.65 -8.27
C TRP A 133 3.27 7.68 -9.11
N ASP A 134 3.14 7.74 -10.43
CA ASP A 134 4.25 7.78 -11.40
C ASP A 134 5.25 8.91 -11.12
N ARG A 135 4.80 10.04 -10.57
CA ARG A 135 5.65 11.16 -10.11
C ARG A 135 6.70 10.74 -9.08
N ALA A 136 6.40 9.69 -8.30
CA ALA A 136 7.32 9.11 -7.32
C ALA A 136 8.42 8.24 -7.95
N ALA A 137 8.41 7.98 -9.26
CA ALA A 137 9.38 7.10 -9.93
C ALA A 137 10.83 7.52 -9.65
N THR A 138 11.10 8.82 -9.61
CA THR A 138 12.43 9.38 -9.29
C THR A 138 12.88 9.13 -7.85
N ALA A 139 11.95 8.80 -6.95
CA ALA A 139 12.26 8.45 -5.56
C ALA A 139 12.54 6.95 -5.39
N VAL A 140 12.10 6.09 -6.31
CA VAL A 140 12.37 4.65 -6.27
C VAL A 140 13.83 4.41 -6.63
N GLY A 141 14.54 3.62 -5.81
CA GLY A 141 15.93 3.28 -6.08
C GLY A 141 16.06 2.24 -7.20
N ASP A 142 17.14 2.29 -7.98
CA ASP A 142 17.40 1.34 -9.07
C ASP A 142 17.54 -0.11 -8.57
N HIS A 143 17.91 -0.27 -7.29
CA HIS A 143 18.14 -1.57 -6.67
C HIS A 143 17.31 -1.70 -5.39
N PRO A 144 16.52 -2.76 -5.24
CA PRO A 144 15.79 -3.02 -4.02
C PRO A 144 16.75 -3.46 -2.89
N LEU A 145 16.40 -3.11 -1.66
CA LEU A 145 17.05 -3.60 -0.44
C LEU A 145 16.77 -5.10 -0.21
N LEU A 146 15.60 -5.56 -0.65
CA LEU A 146 15.20 -6.97 -0.62
C LEU A 146 14.41 -7.28 -1.88
N HIS A 147 14.74 -8.38 -2.54
CA HIS A 147 13.98 -8.94 -3.65
C HIS A 147 14.07 -10.45 -3.56
N ARG A 148 13.04 -11.09 -2.99
CA ARG A 148 13.03 -12.54 -2.76
C ARG A 148 11.66 -13.14 -3.01
N PRO A 149 11.59 -14.36 -3.54
CA PRO A 149 10.34 -15.08 -3.65
C PRO A 149 9.86 -15.48 -2.25
N LEU A 150 8.54 -15.48 -2.06
CA LEU A 150 7.91 -15.85 -0.79
C LEU A 150 8.22 -17.32 -0.44
N SER A 151 8.38 -18.18 -1.45
CA SER A 151 8.76 -19.59 -1.36
C SER A 151 10.16 -19.86 -0.82
N SER A 152 11.04 -18.84 -0.76
CA SER A 152 12.40 -19.08 -0.29
C SER A 152 12.42 -19.57 1.18
N PRO A 153 13.42 -20.37 1.61
CA PRO A 153 13.43 -20.93 2.97
C PRO A 153 13.50 -19.87 4.08
N GLY A 154 14.19 -18.76 3.81
CA GLY A 154 14.47 -17.71 4.81
C GLY A 154 13.21 -17.06 5.41
N PRO A 155 12.21 -16.68 4.59
CA PRO A 155 10.97 -16.09 5.08
C PRO A 155 10.04 -17.01 5.90
N ARG A 156 10.15 -18.34 5.82
CA ARG A 156 9.09 -19.23 6.39
C ARG A 156 8.78 -18.96 7.88
N PRO A 157 9.76 -18.77 8.79
CA PRO A 157 9.47 -18.45 10.18
C PRO A 157 8.78 -17.09 10.38
N ILE A 158 9.16 -16.07 9.60
CA ILE A 158 8.54 -14.74 9.71
C ILE A 158 7.12 -14.74 9.13
N LEU A 159 6.87 -15.54 8.08
CA LEU A 159 5.54 -15.75 7.53
C LEU A 159 4.64 -16.48 8.52
N ALA A 160 5.13 -17.53 9.18
CA ALA A 160 4.36 -18.26 10.20
C ALA A 160 3.95 -17.34 11.37
N HIS A 161 4.89 -16.53 11.86
CA HIS A 161 4.61 -15.54 12.91
C HIS A 161 3.56 -14.50 12.49
N HIS A 162 3.62 -14.02 11.25
CA HIS A 162 2.63 -13.06 10.76
C HIS A 162 1.28 -13.71 10.46
N ALA A 163 1.26 -14.94 9.94
CA ALA A 163 0.04 -15.72 9.72
C ALA A 163 -0.73 -15.92 11.03
N ASP A 164 -0.04 -16.35 12.09
CA ASP A 164 -0.62 -16.51 13.42
C ASP A 164 -1.24 -15.20 13.95
N LYS A 165 -0.47 -14.10 13.90
CA LYS A 165 -0.95 -12.76 14.30
C LYS A 165 -2.16 -12.27 13.49
N LEU A 166 -2.23 -12.65 12.21
CA LEU A 166 -3.32 -12.28 11.31
C LEU A 166 -4.55 -13.17 11.49
N GLY A 167 -4.36 -14.38 12.05
CA GLY A 167 -5.34 -15.46 12.04
C GLY A 167 -5.49 -16.07 10.64
N TYR A 168 -4.39 -16.15 9.87
CA TYR A 168 -4.34 -16.72 8.52
C TYR A 168 -3.68 -18.11 8.56
N ILE A 169 -3.95 -18.92 7.54
CA ILE A 169 -3.34 -20.25 7.38
C ILE A 169 -2.07 -20.10 6.54
N LEU A 170 -0.96 -20.70 6.96
CA LEU A 170 0.25 -20.86 6.15
C LEU A 170 0.32 -22.31 5.67
N VAL A 171 0.48 -22.52 4.36
CA VAL A 171 0.69 -23.86 3.76
C VAL A 171 2.18 -24.17 3.53
#